data_AF-F5XNQ0-F1
#
_entry.id   AF-F5XNQ0-F1
#
_cell.length_a   1.000
_cell.length_b   1.000
_cell.length_c   1.000
_cell.angle_alpha   90.00
_cell.angle_beta   90.00
_cell.angle_gamma   90.00
#
_symmetry.space_group_name_H-M   'P 1'
#
loop_
_entity.id
_entity.type
_entity.pdbx_description
1 polymer ?
#
loop_
_entity_poly.entity_id
_entity_poly.type
_entity_poly.pdbx_seq_one_letter_code
_entity_poly.pdbx_strand_id
1 'polypeptide(L)'
;MEERLLAGRAFGEVYRVRGRDLHAFLVRAVEASGGRVLYASDPGRAPVYLGVQLDSDERIGMLVYPFRVTSVKTRGRPADEVRGQLRYGSEESWEREHPVGRDIAGVDVTMILGIDLADGVILGLDANLWDPLPMGISFYAKSAEIERAKSVGWHVWEKVNRGGTKRAEARSPTNLETVVAFTPDRLLDYARLERRASSLRLDPALRYVTAASIGAMKPAELSRRHTLEDQFALTSEQILDIISGRNRLSVAVRGGVAEYHLEQQLTGAPGIASVERLDVDAMHDFDVTLDDGTVLRVECKNASPKTSASGAFKVEVQKTRASKGDPASRFYPADGFDVVAACLFSPTGRWKFRFGRTADMARHKDFPDRLAPIQTITDDWTDTLPALSR
;
A
#
# COMPACT_ATOMS: atom_id res chain seq x y z
N MET A 1 34.25 -13.16 -19.39
CA MET A 1 34.36 -12.92 -17.93
C MET A 1 32.92 -12.88 -17.46
N GLU A 2 32.38 -13.99 -16.95
CA GLU A 2 31.06 -13.98 -16.31
C GLU A 2 31.15 -13.03 -15.12
N GLU A 3 30.57 -11.84 -15.26
CA GLU A 3 30.46 -10.91 -14.15
C GLU A 3 29.69 -11.62 -13.05
N ARG A 4 30.37 -11.89 -11.93
CA ARG A 4 29.77 -12.40 -10.71
C ARG A 4 28.79 -11.34 -10.20
N LEU A 5 27.53 -11.44 -10.62
CA LEU A 5 26.45 -10.62 -10.11
C LEU A 5 26.27 -10.91 -8.62
N LEU A 6 26.46 -9.90 -7.78
CA LEU A 6 26.17 -10.00 -6.34
C LEU A 6 24.65 -10.16 -6.18
N ALA A 7 24.21 -11.26 -5.58
CA ALA A 7 22.79 -11.58 -5.39
C ALA A 7 21.94 -11.65 -6.68
N GLY A 8 22.54 -11.96 -7.84
CA GLY A 8 21.82 -12.05 -9.11
C GLY A 8 21.32 -10.71 -9.66
N ARG A 9 21.78 -9.59 -9.09
CA ARG A 9 21.43 -8.24 -9.54
C ARG A 9 22.16 -7.90 -10.84
N ALA A 10 21.47 -7.99 -11.96
CA ALA A 10 21.91 -7.42 -13.24
C ALA A 10 21.36 -5.99 -13.37
N PHE A 11 22.16 -5.01 -13.00
CA PHE A 11 21.89 -3.64 -13.45
C PHE A 11 22.09 -3.64 -14.97
N GLY A 12 21.08 -3.19 -15.71
CA GLY A 12 21.10 -3.17 -17.18
C GLY A 12 22.31 -2.40 -17.73
N GLU A 13 22.46 -2.39 -19.05
CA GLU A 13 23.61 -1.78 -19.70
C GLU A 13 23.85 -0.33 -19.25
N VAL A 14 25.11 -0.01 -18.96
CA VAL A 14 25.54 1.32 -18.56
C VAL A 14 26.14 2.06 -19.76
N TYR A 15 25.50 3.15 -20.13
CA TYR A 15 25.85 3.99 -21.27
C TYR A 15 26.68 5.20 -20.84
N ARG A 16 27.66 5.58 -21.66
CA ARG A 16 28.34 6.87 -21.50
C ARG A 16 27.49 7.99 -22.10
N VAL A 17 27.24 9.05 -21.33
CA VAL A 17 26.40 10.19 -21.73
C VAL A 17 27.10 11.52 -21.43
N ARG A 18 26.66 12.60 -22.09
CA ARG A 18 27.15 13.97 -21.85
C ARG A 18 26.17 14.84 -21.03
N GLY A 19 25.21 14.24 -20.33
CA GLY A 19 24.08 14.91 -19.67
C GLY A 19 24.31 15.33 -18.21
N ARG A 20 25.38 16.09 -17.92
CA ARG A 20 25.67 16.51 -16.53
C ARG A 20 24.56 17.38 -15.92
N ASP A 21 23.84 18.11 -16.73
CA ASP A 21 22.75 18.99 -16.30
C ASP A 21 21.48 18.22 -15.93
N LEU A 22 21.15 17.15 -16.65
CA LEU A 22 20.07 16.23 -16.28
C LEU A 22 20.36 15.55 -14.94
N HIS A 23 21.60 15.09 -14.76
CA HIS A 23 22.05 14.54 -13.47
C HIS A 23 21.89 15.56 -12.33
N ALA A 24 22.44 16.77 -12.52
CA ALA A 24 22.36 17.82 -11.49
C ALA A 24 20.92 18.24 -11.21
N PHE A 25 20.04 18.24 -12.21
CA PHE A 25 18.63 18.49 -12.04
C PHE A 25 17.95 17.43 -11.18
N LEU A 26 18.20 16.13 -11.43
CA LEU A 26 17.63 15.04 -10.63
C LEU A 26 18.07 15.10 -9.16
N VAL A 27 19.35 15.40 -8.90
CA VAL A 27 19.85 15.58 -7.53
C VAL A 27 19.09 16.70 -6.81
N ARG A 28 18.92 17.86 -7.46
CA ARG A 28 18.15 18.97 -6.88
C ARG A 28 16.66 18.65 -6.72
N ALA A 29 16.09 17.86 -7.62
CA ALA A 29 14.71 17.42 -7.54
C ALA A 29 14.47 16.53 -6.32
N VAL A 30 15.43 15.65 -5.98
CA VAL A 30 15.35 14.87 -4.73
C VAL A 30 15.29 15.79 -3.51
N GLU A 31 16.16 16.80 -3.44
CA GLU A 31 16.16 17.78 -2.36
C GLU A 31 14.86 18.59 -2.30
N ALA A 32 14.36 19.05 -3.46
CA ALA A 32 13.09 19.76 -3.57
C ALA A 32 11.89 18.90 -3.13
N SER A 33 11.97 17.57 -3.30
CA SER A 33 10.98 16.62 -2.81
C SER A 33 11.08 16.31 -1.31
N GLY A 34 11.98 16.97 -0.57
CA GLY A 34 12.20 16.68 0.85
C GLY A 34 13.04 15.42 1.11
N GLY A 35 13.77 14.95 0.10
CA GLY A 35 14.72 13.85 0.25
C GLY A 35 16.16 14.33 0.41
N ARG A 36 17.00 13.46 0.95
CA ARG A 36 18.45 13.61 0.98
C ARG A 36 19.11 12.59 0.07
N VAL A 37 19.98 13.05 -0.82
CA VAL A 37 20.81 12.16 -1.64
C VAL A 37 21.94 11.60 -0.77
N LEU A 38 21.94 10.28 -0.58
CA LEU A 38 23.01 9.53 0.08
C LEU A 38 24.12 9.14 -0.90
N TYR A 39 23.75 8.85 -2.14
CA TYR A 39 24.66 8.45 -3.20
C TYR A 39 24.12 8.88 -4.57
N ALA A 40 25.00 9.28 -5.48
CA ALA A 40 24.70 9.50 -6.89
C ALA A 40 25.79 8.89 -7.76
N SER A 41 25.40 8.18 -8.82
CA SER A 41 26.34 7.65 -9.81
C SER A 41 27.04 8.75 -10.61
N ASP A 42 28.14 8.42 -11.30
CA ASP A 42 28.86 9.34 -12.16
C ASP A 42 27.92 10.07 -13.19
N PRO A 43 28.01 11.40 -13.32
CA PRO A 43 27.11 12.19 -14.19
C PRO A 43 27.32 11.97 -15.70
N GLY A 44 28.39 11.27 -16.07
CA GLY A 44 28.68 10.81 -17.42
C GLY A 44 28.10 9.43 -17.75
N ARG A 45 27.22 8.88 -16.89
CA ARG A 45 26.61 7.56 -17.07
C ARG A 45 25.07 7.60 -17.06
N ALA A 46 24.46 6.72 -17.82
CA ALA A 46 23.04 6.39 -17.75
C ALA A 46 22.87 4.86 -17.68
N PRO A 47 21.91 4.32 -16.93
CA PRO A 47 21.01 5.04 -16.02
C PRO A 47 21.75 5.75 -14.88
N VAL A 48 21.16 6.85 -14.39
CA VAL A 48 21.61 7.54 -13.19
C VAL A 48 21.06 6.77 -11.99
N TYR A 49 21.94 6.30 -11.12
CA TYR A 49 21.54 5.69 -9.86
C TYR A 49 21.60 6.71 -8.73
N LEU A 50 20.49 6.92 -8.02
CA LEU A 50 20.41 7.75 -6.83
C LEU A 50 20.00 6.88 -5.64
N GLY A 51 20.82 6.86 -4.59
CA GLY A 51 20.42 6.37 -3.28
C GLY A 51 19.87 7.54 -2.47
N VAL A 52 18.60 7.49 -2.09
CA VAL A 52 17.91 8.59 -1.41
C VAL A 52 17.39 8.13 -0.06
N GLN A 53 17.42 9.03 0.92
CA GLN A 53 16.79 8.87 2.22
C GLN A 53 15.78 10.00 2.42
N LEU A 54 14.59 9.67 2.91
CA LEU A 54 13.58 10.64 3.31
C LEU A 54 13.69 10.92 4.81
N ASP A 55 13.08 12.01 5.28
CA ASP A 55 12.98 12.32 6.71
C ASP A 55 12.28 11.20 7.51
N SER A 56 11.49 10.36 6.83
CA SER A 56 10.88 9.17 7.40
C SER A 56 11.86 8.01 7.63
N ASP A 57 13.16 8.18 7.37
CA ASP A 57 14.18 7.13 7.27
C ASP A 57 13.93 6.10 6.15
N GLU A 58 12.86 6.26 5.37
CA GLU A 58 12.64 5.49 4.15
C GLU A 58 13.83 5.69 3.21
N ARG A 59 14.40 4.58 2.72
CA ARG A 59 15.46 4.59 1.72
C ARG A 59 14.95 4.08 0.39
N ILE A 60 15.29 4.80 -0.67
CA ILE A 60 14.88 4.47 -2.04
C ILE A 60 16.13 4.48 -2.92
N GLY A 61 16.43 3.35 -3.55
CA GLY A 61 17.33 3.35 -4.69
C GLY A 61 16.54 3.65 -5.96
N MET A 62 16.98 4.62 -6.73
CA MET A 62 16.31 5.10 -7.94
C MET A 62 17.22 4.87 -9.14
N LEU A 63 16.85 3.94 -10.02
CA LEU A 63 17.55 3.67 -11.28
C LEU A 63 16.86 4.42 -12.42
N VAL A 64 17.37 5.60 -12.73
CA VAL A 64 16.72 6.56 -13.63
C VAL A 64 17.33 6.51 -15.03
N TYR A 65 16.50 6.37 -16.06
CA TYR A 65 16.88 6.57 -17.46
C TYR A 65 16.42 7.97 -17.94
N PRO A 66 17.23 9.03 -17.72
CA PRO A 66 16.85 10.38 -18.09
C PRO A 66 17.12 10.68 -19.57
N PHE A 67 16.15 11.30 -20.23
CA PHE A 67 16.36 11.90 -21.55
C PHE A 67 15.82 13.32 -21.59
N ARG A 68 16.37 14.13 -22.50
CA ARG A 68 15.97 15.53 -22.63
C ARG A 68 14.66 15.64 -23.40
N VAL A 69 13.81 16.54 -22.91
CA VAL A 69 12.60 17.01 -23.55
C VAL A 69 12.78 18.49 -23.90
N THR A 70 12.27 18.90 -25.06
CA THR A 70 12.38 20.28 -25.58
C THR A 70 11.13 20.69 -26.34
N SER A 71 10.82 21.98 -26.30
CA SER A 71 9.73 22.65 -27.02
C SER A 71 10.26 23.55 -28.16
N VAL A 72 11.04 22.97 -29.09
CA VAL A 72 11.59 23.74 -30.22
C VAL A 72 10.59 23.81 -31.38
N LYS A 73 10.13 25.02 -31.72
CA LYS A 73 9.30 25.27 -32.91
C LYS A 73 10.03 24.81 -34.17
N THR A 74 9.54 23.75 -34.80
CA THR A 74 10.12 23.17 -36.01
C THR A 74 9.16 23.36 -37.17
N ARG A 75 9.66 23.79 -38.34
CA ARG A 75 8.83 23.99 -39.55
C ARG A 75 8.12 22.68 -39.93
N GLY A 76 6.81 22.74 -40.15
CA GLY A 76 5.99 21.59 -40.54
C GLY A 76 5.52 20.70 -39.38
N ARG A 77 5.69 21.13 -38.13
CA ARG A 77 5.15 20.45 -36.94
C ARG A 77 4.15 21.33 -36.20
N PRO A 78 3.22 20.74 -35.42
CA PRO A 78 2.37 21.50 -34.53
C PRO A 78 3.20 22.37 -33.58
N ALA A 79 2.82 23.65 -33.44
CA ALA A 79 3.56 24.62 -32.63
C ALA A 79 3.40 24.37 -31.12
N ASP A 80 2.45 23.52 -30.73
CA ASP A 80 2.09 23.15 -29.36
C ASP A 80 2.70 21.80 -28.93
N GLU A 81 3.64 21.25 -29.69
CA GLU A 81 4.23 19.94 -29.42
C GLU A 81 5.54 20.05 -28.63
N VAL A 82 5.64 19.25 -27.59
CA VAL A 82 6.83 19.05 -26.78
C VAL A 82 7.39 17.67 -27.10
N ARG A 83 8.69 17.59 -27.38
CA ARG A 83 9.35 16.38 -27.88
C ARG A 83 10.52 15.98 -26.99
N GLY A 84 10.58 14.71 -26.65
CA GLY A 84 11.78 14.09 -26.12
C GLY A 84 12.22 12.90 -26.98
N GLN A 85 13.48 12.52 -26.88
CA GLN A 85 13.97 11.34 -27.57
C GLN A 85 15.01 10.63 -26.72
N LEU A 86 14.76 9.36 -26.45
CA LEU A 86 15.71 8.51 -25.73
C LEU A 86 16.85 8.15 -26.68
N ARG A 87 18.07 8.57 -26.34
CA ARG A 87 19.28 8.35 -27.13
C ARG A 87 20.45 8.02 -26.21
N TYR A 88 20.83 6.76 -26.14
CA TYR A 88 22.07 6.33 -25.52
C TYR A 88 22.93 5.58 -26.55
N GLY A 89 24.26 5.69 -26.43
CA GLY A 89 25.17 5.10 -27.42
C GLY A 89 25.14 5.78 -28.79
N SER A 90 25.79 5.15 -29.77
CA SER A 90 25.80 5.57 -31.18
C SER A 90 24.57 5.03 -31.92
N GLU A 91 24.20 5.66 -33.05
CA GLU A 91 23.05 5.20 -33.85
C GLU A 91 23.20 3.77 -34.34
N GLU A 92 24.43 3.35 -34.67
CA GLU A 92 24.78 1.97 -35.04
C GLU A 92 24.39 0.97 -33.94
N SER A 93 24.42 1.39 -32.67
CA SER A 93 24.08 0.51 -31.57
C SER A 93 22.57 0.39 -31.32
N TRP A 94 21.72 1.20 -31.95
CA TRP A 94 20.29 1.26 -31.66
C TRP A 94 19.45 0.13 -32.26
N GLU A 95 20.03 -0.66 -33.17
CA GLU A 95 19.32 -1.76 -33.83
C GLU A 95 19.18 -3.01 -32.96
N ARG A 96 19.99 -3.14 -31.92
CA ARG A 96 19.87 -4.25 -30.95
C ARG A 96 18.91 -3.91 -29.82
N GLU A 97 18.52 -4.93 -29.08
CA GLU A 97 17.72 -4.73 -27.86
C GLU A 97 18.54 -4.05 -26.76
N HIS A 98 17.87 -3.15 -26.05
CA HIS A 98 18.40 -2.45 -24.90
C HIS A 98 17.49 -2.68 -23.69
N PRO A 99 17.62 -3.82 -22.98
CA PRO A 99 16.77 -4.14 -21.85
C PRO A 99 16.84 -3.08 -20.76
N VAL A 100 15.69 -2.80 -20.15
CA VAL A 100 15.63 -1.93 -18.98
C VAL A 100 16.19 -2.70 -17.79
N GLY A 101 17.22 -2.16 -17.14
CA GLY A 101 17.73 -2.70 -15.88
C GLY A 101 16.65 -2.69 -14.79
N ARG A 102 16.49 -3.80 -14.07
CA ARG A 102 15.53 -3.94 -12.97
C ARG A 102 16.18 -4.61 -11.78
N ASP A 103 15.80 -4.18 -10.58
CA ASP A 103 16.19 -4.89 -9.37
C ASP A 103 15.19 -6.01 -9.07
N ILE A 104 15.64 -7.25 -9.24
CA ILE A 104 14.84 -8.45 -8.96
C ILE A 104 14.48 -8.54 -7.47
N ALA A 105 15.30 -7.96 -6.58
CA ALA A 105 15.02 -7.93 -5.16
C ALA A 105 13.95 -6.90 -4.76
N GLY A 106 13.54 -6.01 -5.66
CA GLY A 106 12.50 -5.01 -5.42
C GLY A 106 12.90 -3.87 -4.48
N VAL A 107 14.19 -3.66 -4.25
CA VAL A 107 14.73 -2.56 -3.42
C VAL A 107 14.87 -1.29 -4.25
N ASP A 108 15.42 -1.39 -5.46
CA ASP A 108 15.60 -0.26 -6.36
C ASP A 108 14.40 -0.12 -7.31
N VAL A 109 13.95 1.12 -7.52
CA VAL A 109 12.88 1.44 -8.47
C VAL A 109 13.46 1.92 -9.79
N THR A 110 13.05 1.29 -10.88
CA THR A 110 13.43 1.73 -12.23
C THR A 110 12.46 2.76 -12.77
N MET A 111 12.98 3.84 -13.33
CA MET A 111 12.18 4.95 -13.85
C MET A 111 12.71 5.45 -15.19
N ILE A 112 11.82 5.83 -16.10
CA ILE A 112 12.18 6.41 -17.39
C ILE A 112 11.61 7.82 -17.44
N LEU A 113 12.50 8.82 -17.43
CA LEU A 113 12.14 10.21 -17.20
C LEU A 113 12.54 11.10 -18.37
N GLY A 114 11.57 11.75 -19.00
CA GLY A 114 11.81 12.87 -19.90
C GLY A 114 11.90 14.16 -19.09
N ILE A 115 12.98 14.92 -19.22
CA ILE A 115 13.19 16.14 -18.42
C ILE A 115 13.18 17.36 -19.34
N ASP A 116 12.22 18.25 -19.11
CA ASP A 116 12.21 19.58 -19.69
C ASP A 116 12.89 20.55 -18.72
N LEU A 117 14.18 20.82 -18.97
CA LEU A 117 14.97 21.73 -18.13
C LEU A 117 14.49 23.19 -18.22
N ALA A 118 13.87 23.59 -19.33
CA ALA A 118 13.45 24.98 -19.52
C ALA A 118 12.21 25.29 -18.68
N ASP A 119 11.25 24.35 -18.69
CA ASP A 119 10.00 24.49 -17.96
C ASP A 119 10.06 23.90 -16.54
N GLY A 120 11.13 23.16 -16.20
CA GLY A 120 11.30 22.51 -14.90
C GLY A 120 10.32 21.37 -14.67
N VAL A 121 9.89 20.69 -15.74
CA VAL A 121 8.89 19.60 -15.68
C VAL A 121 9.55 18.27 -16.00
N ILE A 122 9.12 17.23 -15.28
CA ILE A 122 9.52 15.85 -15.49
C ILE A 122 8.34 15.07 -16.05
N LEU A 123 8.59 14.27 -17.09
CA LEU A 123 7.67 13.36 -17.74
C LEU A 123 8.04 11.92 -17.36
N GLY A 124 7.25 11.34 -16.48
CA GLY A 124 7.31 9.94 -16.09
C GLY A 124 6.63 9.03 -17.10
N LEU A 125 7.40 8.11 -17.68
CA LEU A 125 6.92 7.07 -18.58
C LEU A 125 6.83 5.72 -17.85
N ASP A 126 5.96 4.85 -18.34
CA ASP A 126 5.80 3.51 -17.78
C ASP A 126 7.00 2.62 -18.12
N ALA A 127 7.81 2.31 -17.10
CA ALA A 127 9.00 1.47 -17.26
C ALA A 127 8.68 0.04 -17.73
N ASN A 128 7.45 -0.46 -17.50
CA ASN A 128 7.04 -1.77 -17.99
C ASN A 128 6.77 -1.77 -19.50
N LEU A 129 6.27 -0.66 -20.04
CA LEU A 129 5.97 -0.55 -21.48
C LEU A 129 7.21 -0.20 -22.30
N TRP A 130 8.21 0.43 -21.68
CA TRP A 130 9.43 0.89 -22.34
C TRP A 130 10.61 -0.08 -22.21
N ASP A 131 10.30 -1.35 -21.95
CA ASP A 131 11.26 -2.45 -21.89
C ASP A 131 11.02 -3.39 -23.09
N PRO A 132 11.98 -3.54 -24.03
CA PRO A 132 13.28 -2.87 -24.08
C PRO A 132 13.19 -1.38 -24.46
N LEU A 133 14.24 -0.63 -24.12
CA LEU A 133 14.36 0.79 -24.40
C LEU A 133 14.35 1.07 -25.91
N PRO A 134 13.41 1.89 -26.40
CA PRO A 134 13.27 2.17 -27.83
C PRO A 134 14.21 3.30 -28.26
N MET A 135 15.49 2.98 -28.46
CA MET A 135 16.50 3.96 -28.85
C MET A 135 16.12 4.69 -30.14
N GLY A 136 16.29 6.01 -30.13
CA GLY A 136 15.97 6.84 -31.29
C GLY A 136 14.46 6.99 -31.56
N ILE A 137 13.56 6.47 -30.73
CA ILE A 137 12.13 6.75 -30.84
C ILE A 137 11.78 8.02 -30.05
N SER A 138 11.05 8.91 -30.71
CA SER A 138 10.62 10.17 -30.09
C SER A 138 9.35 9.97 -29.28
N PHE A 139 9.35 10.54 -28.09
CA PHE A 139 8.17 10.81 -27.29
C PHE A 139 7.64 12.20 -27.61
N TYR A 140 6.32 12.35 -27.57
CA TYR A 140 5.60 13.60 -27.83
C TYR A 140 4.52 13.80 -26.78
N ALA A 141 4.34 15.05 -26.35
CA ALA A 141 3.26 15.55 -25.50
C ALA A 141 2.80 16.92 -26.00
N LYS A 142 1.63 17.37 -25.55
CA LYS A 142 1.11 18.71 -25.84
C LYS A 142 1.60 19.69 -24.79
N SER A 143 1.83 20.94 -25.20
CA SER A 143 2.25 22.03 -24.31
C SER A 143 1.23 22.25 -23.20
N ALA A 144 -0.06 22.01 -23.46
CA ALA A 144 -1.12 22.06 -22.47
C ALA A 144 -0.88 21.09 -21.29
N GLU A 145 -0.32 19.90 -21.54
CA GLU A 145 -0.03 18.92 -20.47
C GLU A 145 1.11 19.43 -19.57
N ILE A 146 2.12 20.06 -20.18
CA ILE A 146 3.26 20.66 -19.46
C ILE A 146 2.79 21.83 -18.61
N GLU A 147 2.01 22.74 -19.18
CA GLU A 147 1.44 23.88 -18.45
C GLU A 147 0.52 23.43 -17.32
N ARG A 148 -0.25 22.36 -17.53
CA ARG A 148 -1.08 21.79 -16.45
C ARG A 148 -0.19 21.31 -15.31
N ALA A 149 0.83 20.50 -15.59
CA ALA A 149 1.77 20.03 -14.57
C ALA A 149 2.47 21.18 -13.82
N LYS A 150 2.87 22.25 -14.51
CA LYS A 150 3.46 23.44 -13.87
C LYS A 150 2.49 24.11 -12.91
N SER A 151 1.24 24.25 -13.31
CA SER A 151 0.22 24.94 -12.52
C SER A 151 -0.20 24.19 -11.25
N VAL A 152 -0.23 22.85 -11.29
CA VAL A 152 -0.75 22.02 -10.19
C VAL A 152 0.30 21.11 -9.54
N GLY A 153 1.53 21.11 -10.04
CA GLY A 153 2.62 20.24 -9.58
C GLY A 153 2.55 18.79 -10.07
N TRP A 154 1.37 18.30 -10.44
CA TRP A 154 1.15 16.92 -10.87
C TRP A 154 0.00 16.81 -11.88
N HIS A 155 0.25 16.17 -13.01
CA HIS A 155 -0.75 15.94 -14.04
C HIS A 155 -0.59 14.55 -14.66
N VAL A 156 -1.71 13.86 -14.87
CA VAL A 156 -1.76 12.54 -15.50
C VAL A 156 -2.73 12.57 -16.65
N TRP A 157 -2.37 11.92 -17.76
CA TRP A 157 -3.23 11.75 -18.92
C TRP A 157 -2.94 10.41 -19.62
N GLU A 158 -3.87 9.99 -20.48
CA GLU A 158 -3.69 8.83 -21.34
C GLU A 158 -3.19 9.27 -22.72
N LYS A 159 -2.21 8.53 -23.22
CA LYS A 159 -1.67 8.70 -24.55
C LYS A 159 -1.95 7.47 -25.39
N VAL A 160 -2.39 7.72 -26.63
CA VAL A 160 -2.52 6.66 -27.63
C VAL A 160 -1.15 6.09 -27.98
N ASN A 161 -0.98 4.80 -27.73
CA ASN A 161 0.22 4.01 -28.00
C ASN A 161 -0.07 3.08 -29.20
N ARG A 162 0.05 3.59 -30.43
CA ARG A 162 -0.15 2.82 -31.67
C ARG A 162 1.16 2.27 -32.21
N GLY A 163 1.10 1.15 -32.94
CA GLY A 163 2.17 0.75 -33.85
C GLY A 163 2.49 1.86 -34.87
N GLY A 164 3.69 1.82 -35.43
CA GLY A 164 4.16 2.73 -36.47
C GLY A 164 5.19 2.05 -37.37
N THR A 165 5.82 2.81 -38.26
CA THR A 165 6.77 2.28 -39.26
C THR A 165 7.98 1.55 -38.66
N LYS A 166 8.38 1.89 -37.42
CA LYS A 166 9.47 1.22 -36.70
C LYS A 166 9.01 0.11 -35.74
N ARG A 167 7.70 -0.05 -35.51
CA ARG A 167 7.14 -1.01 -34.55
C ARG A 167 5.74 -1.42 -34.98
N ALA A 168 5.57 -2.65 -35.45
CA ALA A 168 4.30 -3.13 -35.99
C ALA A 168 3.16 -3.12 -34.94
N GLU A 169 3.46 -3.50 -33.70
CA GLU A 169 2.48 -3.61 -32.62
C GLU A 169 2.52 -2.41 -31.65
N ALA A 170 1.50 -2.26 -30.81
CA ALA A 170 1.54 -1.34 -29.69
C ALA A 170 2.43 -1.89 -28.55
N ARG A 171 2.97 -1.01 -27.69
CA ARG A 171 3.66 -1.46 -26.45
C ARG A 171 2.67 -1.98 -25.41
N SER A 172 1.45 -1.45 -25.43
CA SER A 172 0.39 -1.79 -24.48
C SER A 172 -0.69 -2.62 -25.18
N PRO A 173 -1.21 -3.68 -24.56
CA PRO A 173 -2.36 -4.44 -25.06
C PRO A 173 -3.61 -3.58 -25.26
N THR A 174 -3.75 -2.48 -24.51
CA THR A 174 -4.89 -1.57 -24.61
C THR A 174 -4.69 -0.46 -25.63
N ASN A 175 -3.55 -0.40 -26.32
CA ASN A 175 -3.12 0.73 -27.17
C ASN A 175 -3.08 2.08 -26.44
N LEU A 176 -3.05 2.08 -25.10
CA LEU A 176 -2.96 3.26 -24.25
C LEU A 176 -1.74 3.18 -23.35
N GLU A 177 -1.17 4.34 -23.05
CA GLU A 177 -0.06 4.52 -22.14
C GLU A 177 -0.39 5.66 -21.18
N THR A 178 -0.19 5.41 -19.88
CA THR A 178 -0.36 6.42 -18.84
C THR A 178 0.93 7.21 -18.69
N VAL A 179 0.83 8.52 -18.90
CA VAL A 179 1.95 9.45 -18.73
C VAL A 179 1.67 10.35 -17.53
N VAL A 180 2.70 10.63 -16.75
CA VAL A 180 2.64 11.55 -15.61
C VAL A 180 3.61 12.69 -15.85
N ALA A 181 3.14 13.93 -15.81
CA ALA A 181 3.97 15.13 -15.78
C ALA A 181 3.96 15.72 -14.38
N PHE A 182 5.12 16.08 -13.84
CA PHE A 182 5.24 16.56 -12.47
C PHE A 182 6.40 17.54 -12.28
N THR A 183 6.29 18.40 -11.28
CA THR A 183 7.34 19.34 -10.87
C THR A 183 8.40 18.65 -10.01
N PRO A 184 9.61 19.23 -9.84
CA PRO A 184 10.73 18.55 -9.20
C PRO A 184 10.44 18.12 -7.77
N ASP A 185 9.64 18.89 -7.03
CA ASP A 185 9.19 18.60 -5.67
C ASP A 185 8.32 17.34 -5.55
N ARG A 186 7.85 16.76 -6.65
CA ARG A 186 7.04 15.54 -6.69
C ARG A 186 7.81 14.30 -7.16
N LEU A 187 9.13 14.38 -7.31
CA LEU A 187 9.96 13.26 -7.76
C LEU A 187 9.84 12.02 -6.87
N LEU A 188 9.81 12.19 -5.54
CA LEU A 188 9.68 11.05 -4.63
C LEU A 188 8.28 10.42 -4.64
N ASP A 189 7.25 11.20 -4.90
CA ASP A 189 5.89 10.69 -5.10
C ASP A 189 5.81 9.83 -6.38
N TYR A 190 6.50 10.26 -7.44
CA TYR A 190 6.64 9.47 -8.66
C TYR A 190 7.44 8.18 -8.42
N ALA A 191 8.52 8.22 -7.64
CA ALA A 191 9.28 7.02 -7.29
C ALA A 191 8.43 5.98 -6.54
N ARG A 192 7.52 6.42 -5.66
CA ARG A 192 6.56 5.55 -4.97
C ARG A 192 5.50 4.99 -5.92
N LEU A 193 5.01 5.80 -6.86
CA LEU A 193 4.14 5.34 -7.94
C LEU A 193 4.81 4.21 -8.73
N GLU A 194 6.06 4.39 -9.19
CA GLU A 194 6.77 3.38 -9.98
C GLU A 194 7.03 2.10 -9.21
N ARG A 195 7.35 2.20 -7.91
CA ARG A 195 7.51 1.03 -7.06
C ARG A 195 6.21 0.22 -7.01
N ARG A 196 5.09 0.89 -6.71
CA ARG A 196 3.76 0.25 -6.65
C ARG A 196 3.35 -0.33 -8.02
N ALA A 197 3.55 0.42 -9.10
CA ALA A 197 3.22 0.00 -10.45
C ALA A 197 4.00 -1.26 -10.86
N SER A 198 5.30 -1.30 -10.55
CA SER A 198 6.17 -2.45 -10.84
C SER A 198 5.82 -3.67 -9.99
N SER A 199 5.65 -3.50 -8.67
CA SER A 199 5.35 -4.60 -7.75
C SER A 199 3.99 -5.26 -8.04
N LEU A 200 2.98 -4.47 -8.40
CA LEU A 200 1.63 -4.96 -8.67
C LEU A 200 1.37 -5.26 -10.16
N ARG A 201 2.36 -4.98 -11.03
CA ARG A 201 2.23 -5.09 -12.50
C ARG A 201 0.95 -4.40 -13.00
N LEU A 202 0.76 -3.16 -12.57
CA LEU A 202 -0.44 -2.40 -12.94
C LEU A 202 -0.52 -2.25 -14.46
N ASP A 203 -1.69 -2.52 -15.02
CA ASP A 203 -2.00 -2.13 -16.39
C ASP A 203 -2.11 -0.59 -16.51
N PRO A 204 -2.18 -0.03 -17.72
CA PRO A 204 -2.24 1.42 -17.90
C PRO A 204 -3.40 2.10 -17.16
N ALA A 205 -4.58 1.47 -17.10
CA ALA A 205 -5.76 2.06 -16.47
C ALA A 205 -5.61 2.09 -14.94
N LEU A 206 -5.14 1.00 -14.33
CA LEU A 206 -4.86 0.94 -12.90
C LEU A 206 -3.72 1.88 -12.51
N ARG A 207 -2.70 2.00 -13.37
CA ARG A 207 -1.61 2.96 -13.21
C ARG A 207 -2.14 4.40 -13.27
N TYR A 208 -3.08 4.71 -14.17
CA TYR A 208 -3.72 6.03 -14.26
C TYR A 208 -4.46 6.37 -12.98
N VAL A 209 -5.32 5.47 -12.49
CA VAL A 209 -6.09 5.67 -11.25
C VAL A 209 -5.15 5.88 -10.06
N THR A 210 -4.07 5.10 -9.97
CA THR A 210 -3.07 5.22 -8.92
C THR A 210 -2.34 6.57 -8.99
N ALA A 211 -1.92 6.99 -10.19
CA ALA A 211 -1.25 8.28 -10.39
C ALA A 211 -2.18 9.47 -10.10
N ALA A 212 -3.45 9.39 -10.50
CA ALA A 212 -4.46 10.41 -10.21
C ALA A 212 -4.70 10.55 -8.69
N SER A 213 -4.77 9.41 -7.99
CA SER A 213 -4.93 9.38 -6.54
C SER A 213 -3.74 10.03 -5.82
N ILE A 214 -2.49 9.72 -6.21
CA ILE A 214 -1.29 10.37 -5.68
C ILE A 214 -1.30 11.88 -5.96
N GLY A 215 -1.74 12.29 -7.16
CA GLY A 215 -1.87 13.69 -7.55
C GLY A 215 -2.87 14.48 -6.71
N ALA A 216 -3.94 13.84 -6.23
CA ALA A 216 -4.95 14.47 -5.40
C ALA A 216 -4.52 14.64 -3.93
N MET A 217 -3.53 13.86 -3.47
CA MET A 217 -3.00 13.97 -2.11
C MET A 217 -2.03 15.15 -2.00
N LYS A 218 -2.13 15.91 -0.90
CA LYS A 218 -1.15 16.99 -0.66
C LYS A 218 0.24 16.38 -0.40
N PRO A 219 1.35 17.01 -0.82
CA PRO A 219 2.71 16.50 -0.57
C PRO A 219 2.99 16.18 0.92
N ALA A 220 2.38 16.95 1.82
CA ALA A 220 2.45 16.73 3.27
C ALA A 220 1.67 15.50 3.77
N GLU A 221 0.70 14.99 3.02
CA GLU A 221 -0.12 13.83 3.39
C GLU A 221 0.52 12.52 2.94
N LEU A 222 1.27 12.52 1.83
CA LEU A 222 2.06 11.36 1.36
C LEU A 222 3.34 11.14 2.17
N SER A 223 3.82 12.18 2.86
CA SER A 223 5.01 12.13 3.72
C SER A 223 4.68 12.01 5.20
N ARG A 224 3.40 11.99 5.58
CA ARG A 224 3.02 11.79 6.99
C ARG A 224 3.20 10.33 7.35
N ARG A 225 4.26 10.09 8.11
CA ARG A 225 4.33 9.01 9.09
C ARG A 225 2.97 8.92 9.81
N HIS A 226 2.51 7.70 10.04
CA HIS A 226 1.30 7.47 10.83
C HIS A 226 1.44 8.22 12.17
N THR A 227 0.37 8.76 12.75
CA THR A 227 0.47 9.57 13.98
C THR A 227 1.22 8.83 15.10
N LEU A 228 1.10 7.50 15.17
CA LEU A 228 1.86 6.67 16.11
C LEU A 228 3.37 6.57 15.77
N GLU A 229 3.74 6.55 14.49
CA GLU A 229 5.15 6.62 14.08
C GLU A 229 5.79 7.94 14.50
N ASP A 230 5.06 9.05 14.37
CA ASP A 230 5.50 10.36 14.85
C ASP A 230 5.58 10.42 16.38
N GLN A 231 4.52 10.01 17.08
CA GLN A 231 4.47 10.06 18.55
C GLN A 231 5.52 9.18 19.21
N PHE A 232 5.80 8.01 18.64
CA PHE A 232 6.78 7.07 19.20
C PHE A 232 8.19 7.28 18.65
N ALA A 233 8.36 8.11 17.61
CA ALA A 233 9.61 8.26 16.88
C ALA A 233 10.18 6.91 16.40
N LEU A 234 9.30 6.05 15.86
CA LEU A 234 9.59 4.70 15.38
C LEU A 234 8.91 4.46 14.04
N THR A 235 9.46 3.59 13.20
CA THR A 235 8.78 3.12 11.97
C THR A 235 7.66 2.14 12.31
N SER A 236 6.72 1.95 11.38
CA SER A 236 5.62 0.97 11.50
C SER A 236 6.16 -0.43 11.76
N GLU A 237 7.26 -0.81 11.09
CA GLU A 237 7.93 -2.10 11.30
C GLU A 237 8.44 -2.24 12.74
N GLN A 238 9.16 -1.23 13.25
CA GLN A 238 9.66 -1.23 14.63
C GLN A 238 8.52 -1.26 15.67
N ILE A 239 7.42 -0.55 15.40
CA ILE A 239 6.23 -0.60 16.26
C ILE A 239 5.63 -2.00 16.27
N LEU A 240 5.47 -2.63 15.10
CA LEU A 240 4.96 -3.99 14.97
C LEU A 240 5.88 -5.02 15.65
N ASP A 241 7.19 -4.86 15.56
CA ASP A 241 8.17 -5.71 16.24
C ASP A 241 8.07 -5.58 17.77
N ILE A 242 7.88 -4.36 18.29
CA ILE A 242 7.66 -4.14 19.73
C ILE A 242 6.35 -4.80 20.19
N ILE A 243 5.29 -4.69 19.38
CA ILE A 243 4.00 -5.35 19.66
C ILE A 243 4.17 -6.87 19.67
N SER A 244 4.85 -7.41 18.66
CA SER A 244 5.11 -8.85 18.50
C SER A 244 5.97 -9.41 19.63
N GLY A 245 7.04 -8.69 20.03
CA GLY A 245 7.95 -9.08 21.09
C GLY A 245 7.36 -8.99 22.51
N ARG A 246 6.16 -8.42 22.69
CA ARG A 246 5.52 -8.24 23.99
C ARG A 246 4.15 -8.92 24.02
N ASN A 247 4.08 -10.09 24.66
CA ASN A 247 2.86 -10.91 24.76
C ASN A 247 1.58 -10.12 25.12
N ARG A 248 1.65 -9.18 26.08
CA ARG A 248 0.48 -8.38 26.47
C ARG A 248 -0.02 -7.46 25.35
N LEU A 249 0.88 -6.85 24.58
CA LEU A 249 0.52 -6.01 23.44
C LEU A 249 -0.02 -6.85 22.29
N SER A 250 0.64 -7.97 21.99
CA SER A 250 0.16 -8.93 20.97
C SER A 250 -1.25 -9.43 21.26
N VAL A 251 -1.57 -9.75 22.52
CA VAL A 251 -2.92 -10.18 22.93
C VAL A 251 -3.93 -9.05 22.77
N ALA A 252 -3.61 -7.83 23.21
CA ALA A 252 -4.50 -6.67 23.08
C ALA A 252 -4.79 -6.33 21.60
N VAL A 253 -3.75 -6.28 20.77
CA VAL A 253 -3.88 -6.02 19.33
C VAL A 253 -4.68 -7.12 18.65
N ARG A 254 -4.49 -8.40 19.01
CA ARG A 254 -5.31 -9.50 18.49
C ARG A 254 -6.79 -9.36 18.86
N GLY A 255 -7.10 -8.83 20.05
CA GLY A 255 -8.46 -8.45 20.45
C GLY A 255 -9.06 -7.43 19.48
N GLY A 256 -8.41 -6.28 19.35
CA GLY A 256 -8.88 -5.20 18.47
C GLY A 256 -8.94 -5.59 17.00
N VAL A 257 -8.04 -6.45 16.51
CA VAL A 257 -8.10 -6.99 15.13
C VAL A 257 -9.29 -7.94 14.95
N ALA A 258 -9.62 -8.75 15.96
CA ALA A 258 -10.81 -9.60 15.90
C ALA A 258 -12.09 -8.77 15.88
N GLU A 259 -12.19 -7.72 16.70
CA GLU A 259 -13.30 -6.76 16.68
C GLU A 259 -13.43 -6.08 15.31
N TYR A 260 -12.33 -5.60 14.72
CA TYR A 260 -12.33 -5.02 13.38
C TYR A 260 -12.88 -6.00 12.33
N HIS A 261 -12.42 -7.25 12.34
CA HIS A 261 -12.91 -8.25 11.40
C HIS A 261 -14.38 -8.62 11.63
N LEU A 262 -14.84 -8.62 12.89
CA LEU A 262 -16.24 -8.85 13.22
C LEU A 262 -17.10 -7.71 12.66
N GLU A 263 -16.74 -6.46 12.90
CA GLU A 263 -17.43 -5.28 12.39
C GLU A 263 -17.57 -5.32 10.86
N GLN A 264 -16.48 -5.63 10.15
CA GLN A 264 -16.50 -5.79 8.70
C GLN A 264 -17.40 -6.94 8.24
N GLN A 265 -17.47 -8.04 8.99
CA GLN A 265 -18.35 -9.16 8.67
C GLN A 265 -19.82 -8.83 8.92
N LEU A 266 -20.14 -8.05 9.94
CA LEU A 266 -21.52 -7.71 10.29
C LEU A 266 -22.05 -6.55 9.44
N THR A 267 -21.20 -5.59 9.07
CA THR A 267 -21.59 -4.42 8.28
C THR A 267 -22.06 -4.83 6.89
N GLY A 268 -23.36 -4.66 6.62
CA GLY A 268 -23.99 -5.04 5.34
C GLY A 268 -24.26 -6.54 5.19
N ALA A 269 -24.14 -7.34 6.25
CA ALA A 269 -24.56 -8.73 6.22
C ALA A 269 -26.09 -8.87 6.16
N PRO A 270 -26.63 -9.89 5.46
CA PRO A 270 -28.06 -10.14 5.44
C PRO A 270 -28.64 -10.34 6.85
N GLY A 271 -29.78 -9.70 7.15
CA GLY A 271 -30.41 -9.78 8.46
C GLY A 271 -29.91 -8.74 9.47
N ILE A 272 -28.97 -7.87 9.10
CA ILE A 272 -28.39 -6.83 9.97
C ILE A 272 -28.69 -5.45 9.38
N ALA A 273 -29.40 -4.63 10.15
CA ALA A 273 -29.76 -3.27 9.79
C ALA A 273 -28.65 -2.27 10.12
N SER A 274 -28.01 -2.40 11.29
CA SER A 274 -26.90 -1.53 11.72
C SER A 274 -25.97 -2.21 12.72
N VAL A 275 -24.74 -1.70 12.78
CA VAL A 275 -23.68 -2.12 13.70
C VAL A 275 -23.04 -0.87 14.27
N GLU A 276 -22.95 -0.78 15.58
CA GLU A 276 -22.25 0.28 16.30
C GLU A 276 -21.18 -0.35 17.19
N ARG A 277 -19.92 0.04 16.99
CA ARG A 277 -18.82 -0.34 17.86
C ARG A 277 -18.74 0.58 19.06
N LEU A 278 -18.60 0.01 20.24
CA LEU A 278 -18.46 0.73 21.50
C LEU A 278 -17.00 0.72 21.95
N ASP A 279 -16.49 1.88 22.36
CA ASP A 279 -15.15 2.04 22.95
C ASP A 279 -15.28 2.69 24.32
N VAL A 280 -16.07 2.04 25.19
CA VAL A 280 -16.37 2.50 26.55
C VAL A 280 -16.05 1.39 27.52
N ASP A 281 -15.22 1.71 28.52
CA ASP A 281 -14.82 0.78 29.56
C ASP A 281 -16.04 0.12 30.22
N ALA A 282 -15.96 -1.20 30.37
CA ALA A 282 -16.96 -2.06 31.01
C ALA A 282 -18.32 -2.21 30.29
N MET A 283 -18.45 -1.74 29.05
CA MET A 283 -19.52 -2.14 28.14
C MET A 283 -19.10 -3.33 27.27
N HIS A 284 -20.08 -3.91 26.58
CA HIS A 284 -19.85 -4.86 25.50
C HIS A 284 -19.31 -4.16 24.25
N ASP A 285 -18.77 -4.93 23.30
CA ASP A 285 -18.00 -4.37 22.18
C ASP A 285 -18.89 -3.78 21.06
N PHE A 286 -20.10 -4.32 20.84
CA PHE A 286 -20.99 -3.88 19.74
C PHE A 286 -22.47 -3.88 20.09
N ASP A 287 -23.19 -2.82 19.71
CA ASP A 287 -24.64 -2.85 19.53
C ASP A 287 -24.98 -3.20 18.08
N VAL A 288 -25.76 -4.26 17.88
CA VAL A 288 -26.18 -4.74 16.55
C VAL A 288 -27.69 -4.72 16.48
N THR A 289 -28.24 -4.02 15.49
CA THR A 289 -29.68 -4.03 15.19
C THR A 289 -29.96 -4.94 14.02
N LEU A 290 -30.84 -5.93 14.20
CA LEU A 290 -31.31 -6.82 13.15
C LEU A 290 -32.39 -6.16 12.28
N ASP A 291 -32.65 -6.71 11.10
CA ASP A 291 -33.67 -6.20 10.17
C ASP A 291 -35.10 -6.18 10.75
N ASP A 292 -35.38 -7.03 11.76
CA ASP A 292 -36.66 -7.08 12.47
C ASP A 292 -36.76 -6.07 13.64
N GLY A 293 -35.72 -5.26 13.86
CA GLY A 293 -35.64 -4.28 14.94
C GLY A 293 -35.10 -4.83 16.26
N THR A 294 -34.77 -6.12 16.35
CA THR A 294 -34.12 -6.69 17.54
C THR A 294 -32.74 -6.08 17.71
N VAL A 295 -32.45 -5.59 18.92
CA VAL A 295 -31.12 -5.08 19.29
C VAL A 295 -30.40 -6.14 20.13
N LEU A 296 -29.16 -6.45 19.74
CA LEU A 296 -28.29 -7.41 20.40
C LEU A 296 -27.00 -6.73 20.85
N ARG A 297 -26.68 -6.90 22.13
CA ARG A 297 -25.38 -6.52 22.71
C ARG A 297 -24.39 -7.67 22.50
N VAL A 298 -23.33 -7.42 21.75
CA VAL A 298 -22.38 -8.46 21.32
C VAL A 298 -21.00 -8.23 21.92
N GLU A 299 -20.47 -9.24 22.60
CA GLU A 299 -19.09 -9.28 23.10
C GLU A 299 -18.20 -10.09 22.14
N CYS A 300 -17.10 -9.53 21.67
CA CYS A 300 -16.12 -10.19 20.83
C CYS A 300 -15.01 -10.82 21.68
N LYS A 301 -14.74 -12.12 21.47
CA LYS A 301 -13.66 -12.83 22.16
C LYS A 301 -12.87 -13.70 21.21
N ASN A 302 -11.56 -13.78 21.43
CA ASN A 302 -10.70 -14.71 20.71
C ASN A 302 -10.84 -16.12 21.30
N ALA A 303 -11.10 -17.11 20.45
CA ALA A 303 -11.06 -18.51 20.86
C ALA A 303 -9.64 -18.95 21.21
N SER A 304 -9.54 -19.93 22.12
CA SER A 304 -8.28 -20.56 22.50
C SER A 304 -7.60 -21.19 21.28
N PRO A 305 -6.27 -21.06 21.15
CA PRO A 305 -5.51 -21.73 20.08
C PRO A 305 -5.55 -23.26 20.21
N LYS A 306 -5.78 -23.78 21.42
CA LYS A 306 -5.90 -25.22 21.68
C LYS A 306 -7.36 -25.62 21.78
N THR A 307 -7.74 -26.69 21.08
CA THR A 307 -9.00 -27.40 21.25
C THR A 307 -9.01 -28.21 22.55
N SER A 308 -10.19 -28.64 22.99
CA SER A 308 -10.34 -29.65 24.05
C SER A 308 -9.84 -31.02 23.57
N ALA A 309 -9.77 -31.99 24.48
CA ALA A 309 -9.45 -33.38 24.12
C ALA A 309 -10.48 -34.00 23.15
N SER A 310 -11.73 -33.50 23.15
CA SER A 310 -12.78 -33.90 22.21
C SER A 310 -12.71 -33.17 20.86
N GLY A 311 -11.74 -32.28 20.66
CA GLY A 311 -11.61 -31.47 19.45
C GLY A 311 -12.46 -30.20 19.43
N ALA A 312 -13.26 -29.94 20.47
CA ALA A 312 -14.11 -28.76 20.54
C ALA A 312 -13.29 -27.47 20.75
N PHE A 313 -13.71 -26.39 20.10
CA PHE A 313 -13.16 -25.06 20.37
C PHE A 313 -13.68 -24.54 21.72
N LYS A 314 -12.92 -23.62 22.31
CA LYS A 314 -13.28 -22.98 23.58
C LYS A 314 -12.92 -21.51 23.54
N VAL A 315 -13.67 -20.68 24.24
CA VAL A 315 -13.46 -19.24 24.34
C VAL A 315 -13.41 -18.84 25.81
N GLU A 316 -12.48 -17.94 26.13
CA GLU A 316 -12.35 -17.41 27.48
C GLU A 316 -13.18 -16.13 27.61
N VAL A 317 -14.21 -16.18 28.46
CA VAL A 317 -15.20 -15.11 28.69
C VAL A 317 -15.03 -14.60 30.12
N GLN A 318 -13.86 -14.01 30.40
CA GLN A 318 -13.58 -13.31 31.66
C GLN A 318 -12.73 -12.07 31.43
N LYS A 319 -12.83 -11.12 32.36
CA LYS A 319 -11.98 -9.93 32.39
C LYS A 319 -10.56 -10.28 32.84
N THR A 320 -9.59 -9.48 32.44
CA THR A 320 -8.17 -9.71 32.76
C THR A 320 -7.84 -9.48 34.24
N ARG A 321 -8.65 -8.67 34.95
CA ARG A 321 -8.43 -8.30 36.35
C ARG A 321 -9.75 -8.31 37.13
N ALA A 322 -9.64 -8.57 38.44
CA ALA A 322 -10.70 -8.35 39.41
C ALA A 322 -10.53 -6.97 40.07
N SER A 323 -11.63 -6.36 40.46
CA SER A 323 -11.67 -5.22 41.38
C SER A 323 -11.13 -5.60 42.76
N LYS A 324 -10.46 -4.66 43.42
CA LYS A 324 -9.89 -4.89 44.75
C LYS A 324 -11.00 -5.21 45.75
N GLY A 325 -10.93 -6.38 46.38
CA GLY A 325 -11.91 -6.83 47.37
C GLY A 325 -13.16 -7.50 46.78
N ASP A 326 -13.27 -7.62 45.45
CA ASP A 326 -14.37 -8.30 44.78
C ASP A 326 -13.84 -9.28 43.71
N PRO A 327 -13.58 -10.54 44.07
CA PRO A 327 -13.14 -11.57 43.13
C PRO A 327 -14.15 -11.86 42.00
N ALA A 328 -15.45 -11.66 42.24
CA ALA A 328 -16.52 -11.98 41.28
C ALA A 328 -16.52 -11.02 40.09
N SER A 329 -16.09 -9.77 40.29
CA SER A 329 -15.99 -8.74 39.24
C SER A 329 -15.12 -9.11 38.04
N ARG A 330 -14.26 -10.13 38.17
CA ARG A 330 -13.47 -10.69 37.06
C ARG A 330 -14.36 -11.39 36.02
N PHE A 331 -15.48 -11.94 36.44
CA PHE A 331 -16.39 -12.69 35.59
C PHE A 331 -17.50 -11.78 35.08
N TYR A 332 -17.92 -11.99 33.84
CA TYR A 332 -19.01 -11.18 33.28
C TYR A 332 -20.35 -11.54 33.93
N PRO A 333 -21.21 -10.54 34.20
CA PRO A 333 -22.60 -10.77 34.54
C PRO A 333 -23.32 -11.60 33.46
N ALA A 334 -24.25 -12.46 33.88
CA ALA A 334 -25.09 -13.23 32.98
C ALA A 334 -25.95 -12.39 32.02
N ASP A 335 -26.18 -11.12 32.37
CA ASP A 335 -27.00 -10.13 31.66
C ASP A 335 -26.16 -8.98 31.05
N GLY A 336 -24.82 -9.08 31.10
CA GLY A 336 -23.93 -8.03 30.63
C GLY A 336 -24.00 -7.80 29.11
N PHE A 337 -24.29 -8.84 28.34
CA PHE A 337 -24.46 -8.83 26.89
C PHE A 337 -25.30 -10.04 26.47
N ASP A 338 -25.87 -9.99 25.26
CA ASP A 338 -26.83 -11.00 24.79
C ASP A 338 -26.13 -12.14 24.02
N VAL A 339 -25.00 -11.83 23.38
CA VAL A 339 -24.25 -12.77 22.51
C VAL A 339 -22.74 -12.64 22.73
N VAL A 340 -22.03 -13.78 22.67
CA VAL A 340 -20.57 -13.79 22.45
C VAL A 340 -20.27 -14.17 21.01
N ALA A 341 -19.51 -13.33 20.32
CA ALA A 341 -18.90 -13.63 19.03
C ALA A 341 -17.47 -14.18 19.26
N ALA A 342 -17.30 -15.50 19.12
CA ALA A 342 -16.01 -16.16 19.27
C ALA A 342 -15.23 -16.19 17.94
N CYS A 343 -14.12 -15.45 17.87
CA CYS A 343 -13.20 -15.46 16.74
C CYS A 343 -12.36 -16.74 16.72
N LEU A 344 -12.47 -17.53 15.64
CA LEU A 344 -11.79 -18.80 15.45
C LEU A 344 -10.40 -18.68 14.79
N PHE A 345 -9.84 -17.47 14.66
CA PHE A 345 -8.55 -17.26 14.00
C PHE A 345 -7.42 -18.03 14.69
N SER A 346 -7.30 -17.95 16.01
CA SER A 346 -6.21 -18.61 16.74
C SER A 346 -6.13 -20.13 16.53
N PRO A 347 -7.25 -20.89 16.55
CA PRO A 347 -7.20 -22.33 16.27
C PRO A 347 -7.25 -22.71 14.77
N THR A 348 -7.70 -21.84 13.86
CA THR A 348 -7.94 -22.23 12.44
C THR A 348 -7.13 -21.46 11.40
N GLY A 349 -6.50 -20.34 11.78
CA GLY A 349 -5.87 -19.39 10.86
C GLY A 349 -6.86 -18.59 9.99
N ARG A 350 -8.17 -18.67 10.27
CA ARG A 350 -9.21 -17.99 9.48
C ARG A 350 -10.02 -17.03 10.37
N TRP A 351 -10.25 -15.82 9.87
CA TRP A 351 -11.14 -14.84 10.50
C TRP A 351 -12.60 -15.25 10.33
N LYS A 352 -13.02 -16.24 11.12
CA LYS A 352 -14.39 -16.74 11.20
C LYS A 352 -14.90 -16.58 12.62
N PHE A 353 -16.21 -16.38 12.76
CA PHE A 353 -16.85 -16.17 14.05
C PHE A 353 -17.96 -17.19 14.27
N ARG A 354 -18.11 -17.61 15.52
CA ARG A 354 -19.26 -18.38 15.99
C ARG A 354 -19.98 -17.57 17.06
N PHE A 355 -21.29 -17.55 17.01
CA PHE A 355 -22.13 -16.73 17.88
C PHE A 355 -22.88 -17.62 18.87
N GLY A 356 -22.76 -17.35 20.16
CA GLY A 356 -23.45 -18.10 21.22
C GLY A 356 -24.28 -17.17 22.10
N ARG A 357 -25.51 -17.56 22.43
CA ARG A 357 -26.37 -16.79 23.34
C ARG A 357 -25.84 -16.87 24.77
N THR A 358 -25.72 -15.72 25.42
CA THR A 358 -25.26 -15.64 26.82
C THR A 358 -26.18 -16.37 27.79
N ALA A 359 -27.48 -16.48 27.45
CA ALA A 359 -28.46 -17.22 28.23
C ALA A 359 -28.13 -18.71 28.38
N ASP A 360 -27.53 -19.31 27.35
CA ASP A 360 -27.24 -20.75 27.25
C ASP A 360 -25.84 -21.11 27.77
N MET A 361 -25.03 -20.11 28.14
CA MET A 361 -23.66 -20.31 28.60
C MET A 361 -23.58 -20.84 30.03
N ALA A 362 -22.54 -21.63 30.30
CA ALA A 362 -22.29 -22.19 31.63
C ALA A 362 -22.05 -21.07 32.65
N ARG A 363 -22.65 -21.21 33.84
CA ARG A 363 -22.49 -20.27 34.97
C ARG A 363 -21.28 -20.63 35.84
N HIS A 364 -20.72 -19.63 36.52
CA HIS A 364 -19.63 -19.84 37.46
C HIS A 364 -20.13 -20.64 38.68
N LYS A 365 -19.33 -21.60 39.15
CA LYS A 365 -19.73 -22.51 40.25
C LYS A 365 -19.99 -21.77 41.57
N ASP A 366 -19.14 -20.81 41.89
CA ASP A 366 -19.21 -20.03 43.13
C ASP A 366 -19.97 -18.71 42.99
N PHE A 367 -20.27 -18.27 41.75
CA PHE A 367 -20.93 -16.99 41.45
C PHE A 367 -22.02 -17.23 40.38
N PRO A 368 -23.19 -17.77 40.74
CA PRO A 368 -24.18 -18.25 39.78
C PRO A 368 -24.75 -17.17 38.84
N ASP A 369 -24.68 -15.91 39.24
CA ASP A 369 -25.04 -14.72 38.45
C ASP A 369 -23.96 -14.32 37.42
N ARG A 370 -22.83 -15.04 37.40
CA ARG A 370 -21.70 -14.80 36.50
C ARG A 370 -21.50 -15.93 35.51
N LEU A 371 -20.91 -15.61 34.37
CA LEU A 371 -20.45 -16.59 33.39
C LEU A 371 -19.25 -17.37 33.91
N ALA A 372 -19.20 -18.67 33.61
CA ALA A 372 -17.98 -19.44 33.77
C ALA A 372 -16.89 -18.87 32.83
N PRO A 373 -15.62 -18.86 33.26
CA PRO A 373 -14.56 -18.18 32.52
C PRO A 373 -14.24 -18.85 31.18
N ILE A 374 -14.53 -20.14 31.02
CA ILE A 374 -14.30 -20.88 29.78
C ILE A 374 -15.63 -21.43 29.30
N GLN A 375 -16.00 -21.09 28.07
CA GLN A 375 -17.17 -21.62 27.38
C GLN A 375 -16.70 -22.55 26.26
N THR A 376 -17.32 -23.72 26.14
CA THR A 376 -17.14 -24.59 24.99
C THR A 376 -17.99 -24.06 23.84
N ILE A 377 -17.41 -23.95 22.65
CA ILE A 377 -18.15 -23.58 21.44
C ILE A 377 -18.82 -24.87 20.93
N THR A 378 -20.12 -25.01 21.18
CA THR A 378 -20.93 -26.17 20.80
C THR A 378 -21.52 -26.02 19.40
N ASP A 379 -22.19 -27.07 18.91
CA ASP A 379 -22.89 -27.03 17.63
C ASP A 379 -24.05 -26.04 17.61
N ASP A 380 -24.60 -25.70 18.79
CA ASP A 380 -25.67 -24.71 18.96
C ASP A 380 -25.21 -23.26 18.73
N TRP A 381 -23.89 -23.01 18.70
CA TRP A 381 -23.36 -21.71 18.32
C TRP A 381 -23.52 -21.54 16.81
N THR A 382 -24.08 -20.44 16.35
CA THR A 382 -24.39 -20.25 14.92
C THR A 382 -23.25 -19.55 14.18
N ASP A 383 -23.26 -19.61 12.84
CA ASP A 383 -22.31 -18.89 11.99
C ASP A 383 -22.72 -17.43 11.70
N THR A 384 -23.94 -17.04 12.06
CA THR A 384 -24.49 -15.68 11.84
C THR A 384 -25.39 -15.25 13.00
N LEU A 385 -25.43 -13.94 13.31
CA LEU A 385 -26.31 -13.39 14.35
C LEU A 385 -27.81 -13.64 14.10
N PRO A 386 -28.37 -13.43 12.88
CA PRO A 386 -29.80 -13.66 12.63
C PRO A 386 -30.24 -15.11 12.79
N ALA A 387 -29.31 -16.07 12.82
CA ALA A 387 -29.63 -17.46 13.09
C ALA A 387 -29.87 -17.75 14.59
N LEU A 388 -29.56 -16.82 15.50
CA LEU A 388 -29.78 -16.97 16.94
C LEU A 388 -31.20 -16.64 17.40
N SER A 389 -31.94 -15.87 16.58
CA SER A 389 -33.32 -15.41 16.84
C SER A 389 -34.38 -16.37 16.31
N ARG A 390 -33.98 -17.51 15.74
CA ARG A 390 -34.82 -18.67 15.42
C ARG A 390 -34.59 -19.77 16.44
#